data_AF-A0A1Y6FS89-F1
#
_entry.id   AF-A0A1Y6FS89-F1
#
_cell.length_a   1.000
_cell.length_b   1.000
_cell.length_c   1.000
_cell.angle_alpha   90.00
_cell.angle_beta   90.00
_cell.angle_gamma   90.00
#
_symmetry.space_group_name_H-M   'P 1'
#
loop_
_entity.id
_entity.type
_entity.pdbx_description
1 polymer ?
#
loop_
_entity_poly.entity_id
_entity_poly.type
_entity_poly.pdbx_seq_one_letter_code
_entity_poly.pdbx_strand_id
1 'polypeptide(L)'
;MVKENPIHKQQIEPVLMADRFPTYDLDGRLAADGAEVHMILSGLETQLATAYWDAFNALPIVTRKIEGDLLESYIRGSARHMQTKYADAGGQEAATIACQNTHMALRVGLPIATVLSCIGESHKLAIHYVIEACAGDTARQTRLTAAINRLALLEMDIMLAYAEKLDRAAISQERQALASDFDRSIASLVQDSDGVRQQLAKQATSADHAARGMIAKTSEVAAASEQSAMAMREAASTAAGLIRAIEDARTEVEASASVATRASEQAGEAVAMSDALSRHAESIESILGLIREIAGQTNLLALNATIEAARAGESGRGFAVVAQEVKSLANETARATDDIAGKITAIQQATRGSVAANQSIQQTIIEVQQSAQRIRDAMDAQAQTVTSITAAVDETALAADSMSSTIASIRNDSGTVASEISVLSQEFSKMGERLQALETAASEFSRRVA
;
A
#
# COMPACT_ATOMS: atom_id res chain seq x y z
N MET A 1 40.94 38.03 -51.63
CA MET A 1 40.17 37.95 -50.37
C MET A 1 41.12 38.31 -49.24
N VAL A 2 40.99 39.51 -48.66
CA VAL A 2 41.70 39.87 -47.43
C VAL A 2 41.16 38.92 -46.36
N LYS A 3 41.93 37.89 -46.00
CA LYS A 3 41.59 37.03 -44.87
C LYS A 3 41.52 37.95 -43.66
N GLU A 4 40.33 38.12 -43.10
CA GLU A 4 40.13 38.82 -41.84
C GLU A 4 41.18 38.36 -40.82
N ASN A 5 41.84 39.34 -40.21
CA ASN A 5 42.96 39.13 -39.30
C ASN A 5 42.51 38.19 -38.15
N PRO A 6 43.15 37.02 -37.96
CA PRO A 6 42.74 36.05 -36.94
C PRO A 6 42.75 36.61 -35.50
N ILE A 7 43.48 37.71 -35.27
CA ILE A 7 43.41 38.50 -34.02
C ILE A 7 41.98 38.94 -33.68
N HIS A 8 41.15 39.25 -34.69
CA HIS A 8 39.77 39.72 -34.46
C HIS A 8 38.79 38.62 -34.06
N LYS A 9 39.09 37.33 -34.31
CA LYS A 9 38.17 36.23 -33.94
C LYS A 9 38.20 35.86 -32.46
N GLN A 10 39.31 36.14 -31.76
CA GLN A 10 39.44 35.86 -30.32
C GLN A 10 39.32 37.10 -29.44
N GLN A 11 39.01 38.28 -30.01
CA GLN A 11 38.83 39.55 -29.27
C GLN A 11 39.99 39.89 -28.30
N ILE A 12 41.22 39.50 -28.64
CA ILE A 12 42.38 39.80 -27.79
C ILE A 12 42.89 41.19 -28.14
N GLU A 13 42.94 42.06 -27.13
CA GLU A 13 43.49 43.39 -27.28
C GLU A 13 44.94 43.34 -27.79
N PRO A 14 45.27 44.12 -28.85
CA PRO A 14 46.62 44.15 -29.39
C PRO A 14 47.61 44.64 -28.32
N VAL A 15 48.87 44.25 -28.46
CA VAL A 15 49.95 44.86 -27.69
C VAL A 15 50.30 46.19 -28.35
N LEU A 16 50.21 47.28 -27.61
CA LEU A 16 50.47 48.61 -28.12
C LEU A 16 51.97 48.90 -28.12
N MET A 17 52.49 49.37 -29.25
CA MET A 17 53.87 49.80 -29.42
C MET A 17 54.19 50.99 -28.52
N ALA A 18 53.24 51.91 -28.37
CA ALA A 18 53.38 53.11 -27.53
C ALA A 18 53.69 52.80 -26.06
N ASP A 19 53.19 51.67 -25.53
CA ASP A 19 53.39 51.30 -24.13
C ASP A 19 54.78 50.68 -23.88
N ARG A 20 55.45 50.21 -24.93
CA ARG A 20 56.70 49.44 -24.83
C ARG A 20 57.89 50.18 -25.40
N PHE A 21 57.73 50.85 -26.55
CA PHE A 21 58.82 51.53 -27.24
C PHE A 21 59.66 52.46 -26.34
N PRO A 22 59.07 53.27 -25.43
CA PRO A 22 59.86 54.11 -24.51
C PRO A 22 60.83 53.33 -23.60
N THR A 23 60.49 52.10 -23.22
CA THR A 23 61.36 51.22 -22.42
C THR A 23 62.59 50.77 -23.20
N TYR A 24 62.49 50.71 -24.52
CA TYR A 24 63.58 50.31 -25.40
C TYR A 24 64.31 51.49 -26.02
N ASP A 25 63.77 52.73 -25.99
CA ASP A 25 64.39 53.97 -26.50
C ASP A 25 65.01 54.86 -25.38
N LEU A 26 65.84 54.25 -24.53
CA LEU A 26 66.59 54.84 -23.41
C LEU A 26 67.35 56.15 -23.70
N ASP A 27 67.78 56.39 -24.94
CA ASP A 27 68.61 57.51 -25.36
C ASP A 27 67.91 58.42 -26.39
N GLY A 28 66.64 58.16 -26.71
CA GLY A 28 65.84 58.94 -27.66
C GLY A 28 66.31 58.86 -29.11
N ARG A 29 67.12 57.84 -29.44
CA ARG A 29 67.74 57.67 -30.76
C ARG A 29 67.27 56.43 -31.51
N LEU A 30 66.55 55.50 -30.86
CA LEU A 30 66.23 54.21 -31.44
C LEU A 30 65.42 54.32 -32.74
N ALA A 31 64.53 55.30 -32.85
CA ALA A 31 63.79 55.55 -34.09
C ALA A 31 64.69 56.04 -35.23
N ALA A 32 65.59 56.99 -34.94
CA ALA A 32 66.52 57.52 -35.93
C ALA A 32 67.57 56.47 -36.34
N ASP A 33 68.08 55.70 -35.38
CA ASP A 33 69.03 54.61 -35.61
C ASP A 33 68.37 53.46 -36.37
N GLY A 34 67.09 53.16 -36.08
CA GLY A 34 66.28 52.22 -36.85
C GLY A 34 66.13 52.65 -38.31
N ALA A 35 65.80 53.92 -38.57
CA ALA A 35 65.71 54.44 -39.93
C ALA A 35 67.06 54.39 -40.67
N GLU A 36 68.18 54.60 -39.95
CA GLU A 36 69.52 54.44 -40.51
C GLU A 36 69.86 52.97 -40.84
N VAL A 37 69.48 52.03 -39.97
CA VAL A 37 69.55 50.59 -40.27
C VAL A 37 68.69 50.25 -41.48
N HIS A 38 67.48 50.80 -41.59
CA HIS A 38 66.61 50.60 -42.75
C HIS A 38 67.28 51.03 -44.06
N MET A 39 67.95 52.20 -44.08
CA MET A 39 68.68 52.66 -45.26
C MET A 39 69.81 51.69 -45.66
N ILE A 40 70.54 51.12 -44.70
CA ILE A 40 71.61 50.15 -44.97
C ILE A 40 71.03 48.84 -45.50
N LEU A 41 69.92 48.38 -44.94
CA LEU A 41 69.29 47.11 -45.29
C LEU A 41 68.37 47.20 -46.52
N SER A 42 68.20 48.40 -47.10
CA SER A 42 67.31 48.61 -48.24
C SER A 42 67.71 47.76 -49.44
N GLY A 43 66.80 46.89 -49.89
CA GLY A 43 67.03 45.93 -50.96
C GLY A 43 67.57 44.57 -50.49
N LEU A 44 67.87 44.41 -49.20
CA LEU A 44 68.34 43.17 -48.58
C LEU A 44 67.26 42.45 -47.76
N GLU A 45 66.06 43.01 -47.63
CA GLU A 45 64.98 42.48 -46.78
C GLU A 45 64.54 41.07 -47.20
N THR A 46 64.56 40.78 -48.50
CA THR A 46 64.24 39.43 -49.01
C THR A 46 65.30 38.41 -48.58
N GLN A 47 66.57 38.79 -48.50
CA GLN A 47 67.64 37.89 -48.06
C GLN A 47 67.55 37.62 -46.55
N LEU A 48 67.27 38.65 -45.76
CA LEU A 48 67.02 38.54 -44.32
C LEU A 48 65.81 37.63 -44.04
N ALA A 49 64.73 37.79 -44.81
CA ALA A 49 63.54 36.95 -44.71
C ALA A 49 63.79 35.51 -45.17
N THR A 50 64.62 35.31 -46.19
CA THR A 50 65.02 33.97 -46.65
C THR A 50 65.83 33.25 -45.56
N ALA A 51 66.79 33.95 -44.94
CA ALA A 51 67.56 33.39 -43.81
C ALA A 51 66.65 32.95 -42.64
N TYR A 52 65.61 33.73 -42.33
CA TYR A 52 64.61 33.34 -41.34
C TYR A 52 63.89 32.03 -41.73
N TRP A 53 63.41 31.92 -42.98
CA TRP A 53 62.61 30.77 -43.40
C TRP A 53 63.45 29.52 -43.70
N ASP A 54 64.71 29.68 -44.11
CA ASP A 54 65.69 28.59 -44.20
C ASP A 54 65.98 28.03 -42.81
N ALA A 55 66.19 28.92 -41.82
CA ALA A 55 66.33 28.50 -40.43
C ALA A 55 65.08 27.78 -39.92
N PHE A 56 63.89 28.32 -40.21
CA PHE A 56 62.62 27.69 -39.86
C PHE A 56 62.49 26.28 -40.46
N ASN A 57 62.78 26.14 -41.75
CA ASN A 57 62.77 24.85 -42.43
C ASN A 57 63.90 23.93 -41.95
N ALA A 58 64.99 24.42 -41.37
CA ALA A 58 66.04 23.59 -40.79
C ALA A 58 65.69 23.05 -39.40
N LEU A 59 64.72 23.65 -38.69
CA LEU A 59 64.40 23.23 -37.32
C LEU A 59 63.82 21.81 -37.25
N PRO A 60 64.26 20.97 -36.28
CA PRO A 60 63.75 19.60 -36.10
C PRO A 60 62.25 19.53 -35.79
N ILE A 61 61.72 20.54 -35.10
CA ILE A 61 60.29 20.61 -34.74
C ILE A 61 59.39 20.85 -35.96
N VAL A 62 59.94 21.37 -37.06
CA VAL A 62 59.21 21.62 -38.30
C VAL A 62 59.24 20.36 -39.15
N THR A 63 58.21 19.53 -39.00
CA THR A 63 58.07 18.24 -39.71
C THR A 63 57.59 18.43 -41.14
N ARG A 64 56.74 19.43 -41.39
CA ARG A 64 56.30 19.81 -42.73
C ARG A 64 56.99 21.12 -43.14
N LYS A 65 57.93 21.00 -44.09
CA LYS A 65 58.65 22.16 -44.61
C LYS A 65 57.72 23.06 -45.42
N ILE A 66 58.02 24.35 -45.41
CA ILE A 66 57.33 25.38 -46.17
C ILE A 66 58.09 25.57 -47.47
N GLU A 67 57.45 25.26 -48.59
CA GLU A 67 58.08 25.20 -49.91
C GLU A 67 57.17 25.81 -50.98
N GLY A 68 57.72 26.06 -52.17
CA GLY A 68 56.98 26.60 -53.34
C GLY A 68 56.38 27.99 -53.10
N ASP A 69 55.26 28.28 -53.76
CA ASP A 69 54.57 29.58 -53.71
C ASP A 69 54.25 30.06 -52.29
N LEU A 70 54.05 29.14 -51.34
CA LEU A 70 53.79 29.47 -49.95
C LEU A 70 55.04 30.04 -49.25
N LEU A 71 56.21 29.45 -49.51
CA LEU A 71 57.48 29.96 -49.01
C LEU A 71 57.75 31.36 -49.56
N GLU A 72 57.53 31.58 -50.86
CA GLU A 72 57.71 32.90 -51.48
C GLU A 72 56.77 33.96 -50.88
N SER A 73 55.51 33.59 -50.63
CA SER A 73 54.55 34.48 -49.99
C SER A 73 54.97 34.85 -48.57
N TYR A 74 55.51 33.89 -47.81
CA TYR A 74 55.97 34.11 -46.44
C TYR A 74 57.27 34.91 -46.37
N ILE A 75 58.22 34.66 -47.28
CA ILE A 75 59.42 35.47 -47.43
C ILE A 75 59.02 36.93 -47.71
N ARG A 76 58.07 37.16 -48.63
CA ARG A 76 57.59 38.51 -48.93
C ARG A 76 56.96 39.22 -47.72
N GLY A 77 56.16 38.48 -46.94
CA GLY A 77 55.55 39.00 -45.70
C GLY A 77 56.59 39.35 -44.64
N SER A 78 57.56 38.46 -44.40
CA SER A 78 58.66 38.68 -43.46
C SER A 78 59.58 39.81 -43.91
N ALA A 79 59.84 39.96 -45.21
CA ALA A 79 60.61 41.06 -45.76
C ALA A 79 59.92 42.42 -45.49
N ARG A 80 58.60 42.50 -45.71
CA ARG A 80 57.81 43.68 -45.34
C ARG A 80 57.90 43.97 -43.84
N HIS A 81 57.78 42.95 -42.99
CA HIS A 81 57.91 43.13 -41.55
C HIS A 81 59.27 43.70 -41.15
N MET A 82 60.36 43.15 -41.71
CA MET A 82 61.71 43.65 -41.50
C MET A 82 61.86 45.10 -41.96
N GLN A 83 61.28 45.45 -43.10
CA GLN A 83 61.22 46.83 -43.58
C GLN A 83 60.52 47.74 -42.56
N THR A 84 59.29 47.41 -42.18
CA THR A 84 58.48 48.20 -41.23
C THR A 84 59.19 48.34 -39.87
N LYS A 85 59.80 47.26 -39.36
CA LYS A 85 60.50 47.22 -38.08
C LYS A 85 61.62 48.26 -37.97
N TYR A 86 62.36 48.49 -39.05
CA TYR A 86 63.47 49.45 -39.05
C TYR A 86 63.02 50.84 -39.54
N ALA A 87 62.16 50.90 -40.57
CA ALA A 87 61.71 52.16 -41.16
C ALA A 87 60.86 53.02 -40.20
N ASP A 88 60.00 52.37 -39.41
CA ASP A 88 59.16 53.02 -38.40
C ASP A 88 59.23 52.21 -37.10
N ALA A 89 60.37 52.30 -36.43
CA ALA A 89 60.69 51.52 -35.23
C ALA A 89 59.67 51.70 -34.09
N GLY A 90 59.04 52.88 -33.99
CA GLY A 90 57.99 53.18 -33.01
C GLY A 90 56.56 52.92 -33.51
N GLY A 91 56.42 52.41 -34.73
CA GLY A 91 55.14 52.21 -35.40
C GLY A 91 54.33 51.02 -34.89
N GLN A 92 53.02 51.21 -34.77
CA GLN A 92 52.09 50.14 -34.35
C GLN A 92 52.01 48.98 -35.36
N GLU A 93 52.35 49.21 -36.64
CA GLU A 93 52.29 48.16 -37.67
C GLU A 93 53.26 47.02 -37.35
N ALA A 94 54.50 47.31 -36.92
CA ALA A 94 55.47 46.29 -36.53
C ALA A 94 54.98 45.46 -35.32
N ALA A 95 54.40 46.10 -34.30
CA ALA A 95 53.82 45.41 -33.15
C ALA A 95 52.63 44.53 -33.56
N THR A 96 51.80 45.00 -34.48
CA THR A 96 50.63 44.27 -35.00
C THR A 96 51.07 43.02 -35.75
N ILE A 97 52.08 43.11 -36.62
CA ILE A 97 52.62 41.96 -37.35
C ILE A 97 53.26 40.96 -36.37
N ALA A 98 54.00 41.43 -35.36
CA ALA A 98 54.57 40.56 -34.33
C ALA A 98 53.48 39.79 -33.55
N CYS A 99 52.37 40.44 -33.19
CA CYS A 99 51.20 39.79 -32.58
C CYS A 99 50.57 38.75 -33.53
N GLN A 100 50.41 39.07 -34.83
CA GLN A 100 49.85 38.15 -35.83
C GLN A 100 50.72 36.91 -36.01
N ASN A 101 52.05 37.07 -36.07
CA ASN A 101 53.00 35.97 -36.19
C ASN A 101 52.95 35.07 -34.96
N THR A 102 52.90 35.65 -33.76
CA THR A 102 52.73 34.93 -32.49
C THR A 102 51.43 34.13 -32.49
N HIS A 103 50.32 34.77 -32.86
CA HIS A 103 49.01 34.13 -32.95
C HIS A 103 49.05 32.93 -33.89
N MET A 104 49.64 33.09 -35.07
CA MET A 104 49.70 32.04 -36.09
C MET A 104 50.57 30.88 -35.62
N ALA A 105 51.74 31.15 -35.04
CA ALA A 105 52.65 30.12 -34.52
C ALA A 105 51.98 29.28 -33.42
N LEU A 106 51.38 29.95 -32.43
CA LEU A 106 50.68 29.26 -31.34
C LEU A 106 49.46 28.48 -31.84
N ARG A 107 48.72 29.01 -32.82
CA ARG A 107 47.57 28.33 -33.43
C ARG A 107 47.93 27.00 -34.10
N VAL A 108 49.15 26.86 -34.63
CA VAL A 108 49.64 25.61 -35.21
C VAL A 108 50.46 24.77 -34.22
N GLY A 109 50.44 25.11 -32.93
CA GLY A 109 51.13 24.37 -31.87
C GLY A 109 52.64 24.55 -31.84
N LEU A 110 53.18 25.58 -32.50
CA LEU A 110 54.62 25.87 -32.48
C LEU A 110 54.98 26.69 -31.23
N PRO A 111 55.99 26.27 -30.45
CA PRO A 111 56.53 27.08 -29.37
C PRO A 111 57.05 28.42 -29.90
N ILE A 112 56.83 29.51 -29.17
CA ILE A 112 57.34 30.86 -29.53
C ILE A 112 58.86 30.84 -29.70
N ALA A 113 59.56 30.02 -28.92
CA ALA A 113 61.00 29.80 -29.06
C ALA A 113 61.43 29.43 -30.49
N THR A 114 60.56 28.73 -31.24
CA THR A 114 60.77 28.39 -32.67
C THR A 114 60.88 29.68 -33.49
N VAL A 115 59.91 30.59 -33.35
CA VAL A 115 59.88 31.88 -34.05
C VAL A 115 61.08 32.73 -33.64
N LEU A 116 61.35 32.84 -32.33
CA LEU A 116 62.47 33.63 -31.81
C LEU A 116 63.83 33.14 -32.31
N SER A 117 64.03 31.82 -32.43
CA SER A 117 65.27 31.25 -32.96
C SER A 117 65.51 31.64 -34.43
N CYS A 118 64.45 31.66 -35.24
CA CYS A 118 64.52 32.05 -36.66
C CYS A 118 64.76 33.56 -36.82
N ILE A 119 64.18 34.38 -35.93
CA ILE A 119 64.46 35.81 -35.85
C ILE A 119 65.95 36.07 -35.55
N GLY A 120 66.57 35.23 -34.70
CA GLY A 120 68.01 35.31 -34.43
C GLY A 120 68.88 35.19 -35.69
N GLU A 121 68.48 34.33 -36.63
CA GLU A 121 69.21 34.11 -37.88
C GLU A 121 69.10 35.30 -38.85
N SER A 122 67.92 35.91 -38.96
CA SER A 122 67.78 37.13 -39.76
C SER A 122 68.49 38.33 -39.12
N HIS A 123 68.47 38.46 -37.79
CA HIS A 123 69.21 39.51 -37.08
C HIS A 123 70.72 39.39 -37.22
N LYS A 124 71.26 38.17 -37.17
CA LYS A 124 72.69 37.93 -37.43
C LYS A 124 73.10 38.51 -38.79
N LEU A 125 72.29 38.29 -39.82
CA LEU A 125 72.55 38.80 -41.16
C LEU A 125 72.37 40.32 -41.25
N ALA A 126 71.38 40.90 -40.57
CA ALA A 126 71.21 42.35 -40.47
C ALA A 126 72.41 43.02 -39.80
N ILE A 127 72.92 42.45 -38.72
CA ILE A 127 74.13 42.93 -38.03
C ILE A 127 75.33 42.84 -38.95
N HIS A 128 75.50 41.73 -39.69
CA HIS A 128 76.59 41.57 -40.64
C HIS A 128 76.62 42.71 -41.68
N TYR A 129 75.49 43.03 -42.31
CA TYR A 129 75.41 44.12 -43.29
C TYR A 129 75.67 45.50 -42.68
N VAL A 130 75.20 45.74 -41.45
CA VAL A 130 75.50 46.98 -40.73
C VAL A 130 76.99 47.11 -40.39
N ILE A 131 77.65 46.02 -40.00
CA ILE A 131 79.09 46.00 -39.73
C ILE A 131 79.87 46.34 -41.00
N GLU A 132 79.52 45.72 -42.13
CA GLU A 132 80.17 45.98 -43.42
C GLU A 132 79.97 47.43 -43.88
N ALA A 133 78.74 47.96 -43.79
CA ALA A 133 78.42 49.33 -44.20
C ALA A 133 79.06 50.41 -43.31
N CYS A 134 79.43 50.07 -42.07
CA CYS A 134 80.08 50.97 -41.11
C CYS A 134 81.59 50.74 -41.00
N ALA A 135 82.22 50.03 -41.95
CA ALA A 135 83.64 49.70 -41.90
C ALA A 135 84.51 50.97 -41.68
N GLY A 136 85.28 50.96 -40.58
CA GLY A 136 86.12 52.09 -40.18
C GLY A 136 85.48 53.09 -39.19
N ASP A 137 84.21 52.92 -38.83
CA ASP A 137 83.50 53.73 -37.82
C ASP A 137 82.90 52.86 -36.71
N THR A 138 83.74 52.56 -35.70
CA THR A 138 83.38 51.72 -34.55
C THR A 138 82.21 52.29 -33.74
N ALA A 139 82.09 53.62 -33.66
CA ALA A 139 81.02 54.27 -32.89
C ALA A 139 79.67 54.08 -33.58
N ARG A 140 79.62 54.28 -34.90
CA ARG A 140 78.43 54.02 -35.72
C ARG A 140 78.06 52.55 -35.75
N GLN A 141 79.03 51.66 -35.91
CA GLN A 141 78.81 50.21 -35.86
C GLN A 141 78.18 49.78 -34.52
N THR A 142 78.72 50.26 -33.39
CA THR A 142 78.21 49.93 -32.06
C THR A 142 76.77 50.43 -31.88
N ARG A 143 76.50 51.68 -32.28
CA ARG A 143 75.17 52.30 -32.20
C ARG A 143 74.12 51.53 -32.99
N LEU A 144 74.36 51.25 -34.27
CA LEU A 144 73.38 50.58 -35.14
C LEU A 144 73.19 49.09 -34.79
N THR A 145 74.25 48.41 -34.34
CA THR A 145 74.13 47.04 -33.82
C THR A 145 73.31 47.01 -32.53
N ALA A 146 73.51 47.99 -31.64
CA ALA A 146 72.69 48.14 -30.43
C ALA A 146 71.22 48.43 -30.78
N ALA A 147 70.95 49.24 -31.81
CA ALA A 147 69.59 49.50 -32.30
C ALA A 147 68.92 48.22 -32.82
N ILE A 148 69.61 47.40 -33.63
CA ILE A 148 69.11 46.09 -34.07
C ILE A 148 68.74 45.21 -32.87
N ASN A 149 69.64 45.10 -31.89
CA ASN A 149 69.40 44.29 -30.69
C ASN A 149 68.23 44.82 -29.85
N ARG A 150 68.09 46.13 -29.67
CA ARG A 150 66.98 46.72 -28.91
C ARG A 150 65.64 46.51 -29.62
N LEU A 151 65.58 46.65 -30.94
CA LEU A 151 64.38 46.35 -31.73
C LEU A 151 64.05 44.85 -31.77
N ALA A 152 65.06 43.97 -31.70
CA ALA A 152 64.87 42.53 -31.53
C ALA A 152 64.22 42.19 -30.19
N LEU A 153 64.73 42.76 -29.10
CA LEU A 153 64.20 42.54 -27.76
C LEU A 153 62.78 43.11 -27.60
N LEU A 154 62.52 44.30 -28.15
CA LEU A 154 61.19 44.90 -28.20
C LEU A 154 60.18 44.00 -28.92
N GLU A 155 60.56 43.47 -30.08
CA GLU A 155 59.72 42.53 -30.81
C GLU A 155 59.44 41.25 -30.01
N MET A 156 60.48 40.67 -29.39
CA MET A 156 60.33 39.49 -28.53
C MET A 156 59.38 39.75 -27.36
N ASP A 157 59.49 40.90 -26.69
CA ASP A 157 58.63 41.29 -25.59
C ASP A 157 57.17 41.47 -26.01
N ILE A 158 56.92 42.07 -27.19
CA ILE A 158 55.59 42.14 -27.79
C ILE A 158 55.02 40.73 -28.04
N MET A 159 55.82 39.83 -28.61
CA MET A 159 55.40 38.46 -28.88
C MET A 159 55.07 37.69 -27.59
N LEU A 160 55.93 37.77 -26.57
CA LEU A 160 55.70 37.09 -25.28
C LEU A 160 54.47 37.64 -24.56
N ALA A 161 54.29 38.96 -24.53
CA ALA A 161 53.13 39.58 -23.91
C ALA A 161 51.82 39.21 -24.60
N TYR A 162 51.82 39.16 -25.93
CA TYR A 162 50.64 38.74 -26.68
C TYR A 162 50.31 37.25 -26.45
N ALA A 163 51.32 36.40 -26.34
CA ALA A 163 51.14 34.99 -25.98
C ALA A 163 50.57 34.78 -24.58
N GLU A 164 51.02 35.57 -23.60
CA GLU A 164 50.46 35.55 -22.26
C GLU A 164 48.98 35.97 -22.26
N LYS A 165 48.62 37.00 -23.05
CA LYS A 165 47.21 37.39 -23.24
C LYS A 165 46.37 36.25 -23.84
N LEU A 166 46.91 35.53 -24.82
CA LEU A 166 46.28 34.35 -25.44
C LEU A 166 46.02 33.23 -24.42
N ASP A 167 47.03 32.88 -23.63
CA ASP A 167 46.92 31.81 -22.63
C ASP A 167 45.92 32.16 -21.52
N ARG A 168 45.97 33.40 -21.00
CA ARG A 168 45.00 33.89 -20.00
C ARG A 168 43.56 33.85 -20.54
N ALA A 169 43.34 34.25 -21.78
CA ALA A 169 42.01 34.22 -22.40
C ALA A 169 41.49 32.77 -22.57
N ALA A 170 42.36 31.84 -22.99
CA ALA A 170 42.00 30.43 -23.13
C ALA A 170 41.62 29.81 -21.78
N ILE A 171 42.44 30.04 -20.74
CA ILE A 171 42.17 29.54 -19.37
C ILE A 171 40.87 30.14 -18.81
N SER A 172 40.63 31.44 -19.01
CA SER A 172 39.41 32.09 -18.55
C SER A 172 38.17 31.51 -19.25
N GLN A 173 38.24 31.27 -20.55
CA GLN A 173 37.13 30.67 -21.31
C GLN A 173 36.84 29.23 -20.85
N GLU A 174 37.88 28.43 -20.62
CA GLU A 174 37.72 27.06 -20.10
C GLU A 174 37.09 27.06 -18.70
N ARG A 175 37.55 27.95 -17.80
CA ARG A 175 36.97 28.12 -16.47
C ARG A 175 35.50 28.54 -16.52
N GLN A 176 35.15 29.49 -17.38
CA GLN A 176 33.76 29.93 -17.54
C GLN A 176 32.86 28.81 -18.05
N ALA A 177 33.35 27.97 -18.98
CA ALA A 177 32.63 26.81 -19.48
C ALA A 177 32.40 25.78 -18.36
N LEU A 178 33.45 25.42 -17.62
CA LEU A 178 33.37 24.50 -16.48
C LEU A 178 32.43 25.02 -15.38
N ALA A 179 32.49 26.30 -15.06
CA ALA A 179 31.60 26.94 -14.09
C ALA A 179 30.13 26.88 -14.54
N SER A 180 29.86 27.15 -15.83
CA SER A 180 28.49 27.05 -16.38
C SER A 180 27.96 25.62 -16.40
N ASP A 181 28.79 24.63 -16.74
CA ASP A 181 28.41 23.22 -16.72
C ASP A 181 28.16 22.72 -15.28
N PHE A 182 28.96 23.19 -14.32
CA PHE A 182 28.75 22.93 -12.90
C PHE A 182 27.42 23.50 -12.41
N ASP A 183 27.12 24.77 -12.70
CA ASP A 183 25.84 25.40 -12.33
C ASP A 183 24.64 24.64 -12.91
N ARG A 184 24.70 24.28 -14.20
CA ARG A 184 23.62 23.55 -14.85
C ARG A 184 23.41 22.17 -14.22
N SER A 185 24.51 21.49 -13.90
CA SER A 185 24.46 20.16 -13.29
C SER A 185 23.86 20.21 -11.89
N ILE A 186 24.27 21.17 -11.06
CA ILE A 186 23.72 21.36 -9.71
C ILE A 186 22.24 21.77 -9.78
N ALA A 187 21.88 22.72 -10.65
CA ALA A 187 20.49 23.15 -10.81
C ALA A 187 19.58 21.98 -11.20
N SER A 188 20.00 21.13 -12.15
CA SER A 188 19.25 19.93 -12.52
C SER A 188 19.10 18.95 -11.35
N LEU A 189 20.17 18.68 -10.60
CA LEU A 189 20.13 17.79 -9.44
C LEU A 189 19.22 18.31 -8.32
N VAL A 190 19.24 19.62 -8.07
CA VAL A 190 18.37 20.27 -7.10
C VAL A 190 16.91 20.17 -7.53
N GLN A 191 16.61 20.42 -8.81
CA GLN A 191 15.25 20.32 -9.36
C GLN A 191 14.72 18.88 -9.28
N ASP A 192 15.52 17.88 -9.66
CA ASP A 192 15.13 16.48 -9.58
C ASP A 192 14.90 16.04 -8.13
N SER A 193 15.79 16.47 -7.22
CA SER A 193 15.67 16.18 -5.79
C SER A 193 14.42 16.85 -5.17
N ASP A 194 14.09 18.08 -5.58
CA ASP A 194 12.87 18.74 -5.15
C ASP A 194 11.62 18.03 -5.67
N GLY A 195 11.64 17.54 -6.92
CA GLY A 195 10.57 16.72 -7.48
C GLY A 195 10.31 15.45 -6.65
N VAL A 196 11.37 14.71 -6.30
CA VAL A 196 11.28 13.53 -5.43
C VAL A 196 10.75 13.89 -4.03
N ARG A 197 11.25 14.98 -3.44
CA ARG A 197 10.82 15.49 -2.13
C ARG A 197 9.31 15.83 -2.13
N GLN A 198 8.82 16.52 -3.15
CA GLN A 198 7.40 16.86 -3.27
C GLN A 198 6.52 15.61 -3.41
N GLN A 199 6.97 14.62 -4.17
CA GLN A 199 6.24 13.37 -4.34
C GLN A 199 6.16 12.58 -3.03
N LEU A 200 7.27 12.49 -2.29
CA LEU A 200 7.29 11.84 -0.98
C LEU A 200 6.43 12.60 0.05
N ALA A 201 6.43 13.93 0.02
CA ALA A 201 5.55 14.73 0.89
C ALA A 201 4.06 14.44 0.62
N LYS A 202 3.65 14.32 -0.65
CA LYS A 202 2.29 13.90 -1.01
C LYS A 202 1.96 12.51 -0.48
N GLN A 203 2.87 11.55 -0.65
CA GLN A 203 2.69 10.19 -0.14
C GLN A 203 2.56 10.17 1.39
N ALA A 204 3.37 10.96 2.10
CA ALA A 204 3.28 11.14 3.54
C ALA A 204 1.90 11.68 3.95
N THR A 205 1.38 12.72 3.29
CA THR A 205 0.02 13.24 3.56
C THR A 205 -1.06 12.19 3.32
N SER A 206 -0.98 11.41 2.24
CA SER A 206 -1.94 10.32 1.98
C SER A 206 -1.86 9.23 3.07
N ALA A 207 -0.66 8.90 3.54
CA ALA A 207 -0.47 7.95 4.61
C ALA A 207 -1.01 8.46 5.96
N ASP A 208 -0.89 9.75 6.29
CA ASP A 208 -1.48 10.34 7.51
C ASP A 208 -3.01 10.23 7.47
N HIS A 209 -3.61 10.57 6.33
CA HIS A 209 -5.04 10.42 6.13
C HIS A 209 -5.50 8.96 6.27
N ALA A 210 -4.75 8.02 5.70
CA ALA A 210 -5.05 6.60 5.84
C ALA A 210 -4.95 6.13 7.31
N ALA A 211 -3.87 6.50 8.01
CA ALA A 211 -3.68 6.15 9.42
C ALA A 211 -4.79 6.72 10.32
N ARG A 212 -5.16 8.00 10.13
CA ARG A 212 -6.30 8.62 10.83
C ARG A 212 -7.63 7.96 10.49
N GLY A 213 -7.82 7.59 9.22
CA GLY A 213 -8.98 6.82 8.77
C GLY A 213 -9.08 5.46 9.47
N MET A 214 -7.96 4.76 9.62
CA MET A 214 -7.92 3.49 10.38
C MET A 214 -8.24 3.71 11.86
N ILE A 215 -7.76 4.78 12.50
CA ILE A 215 -8.12 5.10 13.90
C ILE A 215 -9.63 5.33 14.07
N ALA A 216 -10.28 5.99 13.10
CA ALA A 216 -11.73 6.16 13.13
C ALA A 216 -12.46 4.82 12.95
N LYS A 217 -12.04 4.01 11.95
CA LYS A 217 -12.66 2.71 11.67
C LYS A 217 -12.48 1.70 12.80
N THR A 218 -11.30 1.64 13.41
CA THR A 218 -11.05 0.82 14.61
C THR A 218 -11.98 1.19 15.76
N SER A 219 -12.30 2.48 15.94
CA SER A 219 -13.27 2.90 16.96
C SER A 219 -14.69 2.40 16.66
N GLU A 220 -15.13 2.40 15.39
CA GLU A 220 -16.42 1.81 14.98
C GLU A 220 -16.45 0.30 15.26
N VAL A 221 -15.39 -0.43 14.90
CA VAL A 221 -15.32 -1.88 15.12
C VAL A 221 -15.22 -2.22 16.61
N ALA A 222 -14.54 -1.39 17.42
CA ALA A 222 -14.49 -1.56 18.88
C ALA A 222 -15.90 -1.50 19.48
N ALA A 223 -16.69 -0.49 19.10
CA ALA A 223 -18.06 -0.35 19.55
C ALA A 223 -18.93 -1.55 19.13
N ALA A 224 -18.78 -2.03 17.89
CA ALA A 224 -19.49 -3.22 17.40
C ALA A 224 -19.09 -4.50 18.15
N SER A 225 -17.80 -4.63 18.52
CA SER A 225 -17.28 -5.76 19.30
C SER A 225 -17.85 -5.75 20.72
N GLU A 226 -17.86 -4.58 21.37
CA GLU A 226 -18.45 -4.40 22.70
C GLU A 226 -19.95 -4.70 22.70
N GLN A 227 -20.67 -4.21 21.70
CA GLN A 227 -22.09 -4.52 21.51
C GLN A 227 -22.33 -6.02 21.30
N SER A 228 -21.48 -6.69 20.52
CA SER A 228 -21.56 -8.14 20.32
C SER A 228 -21.30 -8.91 21.61
N ALA A 229 -20.32 -8.50 22.42
CA ALA A 229 -20.04 -9.11 23.71
C ALA A 229 -21.23 -8.96 24.68
N MET A 230 -21.89 -7.79 24.70
CA MET A 230 -23.11 -7.59 25.49
C MET A 230 -24.26 -8.49 25.02
N ALA A 231 -24.49 -8.57 23.71
CA ALA A 231 -25.52 -9.42 23.13
C ALA A 231 -25.27 -10.91 23.44
N MET A 232 -24.02 -11.36 23.45
CA MET A 232 -23.68 -12.73 23.83
C MET A 232 -23.92 -13.00 25.32
N ARG A 233 -23.61 -12.05 26.21
CA ARG A 233 -23.96 -12.18 27.65
C ARG A 233 -25.46 -12.29 27.88
N GLU A 234 -26.26 -11.54 27.12
CA GLU A 234 -27.71 -11.65 27.15
C GLU A 234 -28.18 -13.01 26.63
N ALA A 235 -27.66 -13.47 25.49
CA ALA A 235 -27.96 -14.77 24.93
C ALA A 235 -27.61 -15.93 25.89
N ALA A 236 -26.49 -15.83 26.61
CA ALA A 236 -26.11 -16.80 27.64
C ALA A 236 -27.12 -16.85 28.80
N SER A 237 -27.60 -15.68 29.25
CA SER A 237 -28.65 -15.58 30.26
C SER A 237 -29.96 -16.21 29.78
N THR A 238 -30.36 -15.95 28.53
CA THR A 238 -31.54 -16.57 27.92
C THR A 238 -31.39 -18.09 27.81
N ALA A 239 -30.23 -18.58 27.37
CA ALA A 239 -29.95 -20.01 27.29
C ALA A 239 -30.03 -20.69 28.67
N ALA A 240 -29.49 -20.07 29.72
CA ALA A 240 -29.63 -20.55 31.09
C ALA A 240 -31.10 -20.58 31.56
N GLY A 241 -31.90 -19.58 31.17
CA GLY A 241 -33.34 -19.54 31.41
C GLY A 241 -34.09 -20.67 30.71
N LEU A 242 -33.74 -20.97 29.45
CA LEU A 242 -34.33 -22.07 28.68
C LEU A 242 -34.03 -23.44 29.29
N ILE A 243 -32.80 -23.67 29.80
CA ILE A 243 -32.46 -24.91 30.50
C ILE A 243 -33.36 -25.12 31.72
N ARG A 244 -33.61 -24.07 32.52
CA ARG A 244 -34.54 -24.16 33.65
C ARG A 244 -35.97 -24.47 33.20
N ALA A 245 -36.46 -23.81 32.16
CA ALA A 245 -37.80 -24.06 31.63
C ALA A 245 -37.97 -25.49 31.09
N ILE A 246 -36.93 -26.07 30.48
CA ILE A 246 -36.92 -27.47 30.04
C ILE A 246 -37.00 -28.42 31.24
N GLU A 247 -36.26 -28.14 32.31
CA GLU A 247 -36.26 -28.98 33.51
C GLU A 247 -37.60 -28.91 34.27
N ASP A 248 -38.21 -27.73 34.34
CA ASP A 248 -39.56 -27.54 34.89
C ASP A 248 -40.59 -28.33 34.05
N ALA A 249 -40.50 -28.26 32.72
CA ALA A 249 -41.37 -29.00 31.81
C ALA A 249 -41.19 -30.53 31.94
N ARG A 250 -39.95 -31.02 32.12
CA ARG A 250 -39.69 -32.45 32.40
C ARG A 250 -40.40 -32.90 33.68
N THR A 251 -40.28 -32.12 34.75
CA THR A 251 -40.93 -32.41 36.04
C THR A 251 -42.45 -32.50 35.89
N GLU A 252 -43.06 -31.58 35.14
CA GLU A 252 -44.52 -31.57 34.90
C GLU A 252 -44.98 -32.77 34.07
N VAL A 253 -44.18 -33.18 33.07
CA VAL A 253 -44.46 -34.37 32.24
C VAL A 253 -44.34 -35.66 33.07
N GLU A 254 -43.38 -35.76 33.97
CA GLU A 254 -43.25 -36.89 34.89
C GLU A 254 -44.44 -36.97 35.86
N ALA A 255 -44.86 -35.83 36.43
CA ALA A 255 -46.05 -35.75 37.26
C ALA A 255 -47.30 -36.22 36.50
N SER A 256 -47.47 -35.77 35.24
CA SER A 256 -48.57 -36.18 34.36
C SER A 256 -48.54 -37.68 34.05
N ALA A 257 -47.36 -38.25 33.80
CA ALA A 257 -47.20 -39.69 33.56
C ALA A 257 -47.54 -40.53 34.81
N SER A 258 -47.20 -40.04 36.00
CA SER A 258 -47.58 -40.66 37.28
C SER A 258 -49.10 -40.66 37.49
N VAL A 259 -49.77 -39.54 37.20
CA VAL A 259 -51.24 -39.44 37.24
C VAL A 259 -51.89 -40.42 36.25
N ALA A 260 -51.39 -40.49 35.01
CA ALA A 260 -51.89 -41.43 34.01
C ALA A 260 -51.74 -42.89 34.45
N THR A 261 -50.62 -43.23 35.11
CA THR A 261 -50.39 -44.59 35.65
C THR A 261 -51.41 -44.94 36.73
N ARG A 262 -51.64 -44.03 37.69
CA ARG A 262 -52.68 -44.21 38.72
C ARG A 262 -54.08 -44.33 38.13
N ALA A 263 -54.41 -43.55 37.10
CA ALA A 263 -55.69 -43.65 36.42
C ALA A 263 -55.86 -45.00 35.73
N SER A 264 -54.78 -45.59 35.21
CA SER A 264 -54.78 -46.92 34.59
C SER A 264 -55.13 -48.02 35.61
N GLU A 265 -54.50 -47.96 36.78
CA GLU A 265 -54.76 -48.88 37.90
C GLU A 265 -56.22 -48.79 38.34
N GLN A 266 -56.74 -47.57 38.55
CA GLN A 266 -58.14 -47.33 38.93
C GLN A 266 -59.13 -47.84 37.88
N ALA A 267 -58.85 -47.64 36.59
CA ALA A 267 -59.67 -48.17 35.51
C ALA A 267 -59.66 -49.71 35.50
N GLY A 268 -58.50 -50.33 35.76
CA GLY A 268 -58.35 -51.77 35.91
C GLY A 268 -59.19 -52.34 37.07
N GLU A 269 -59.15 -51.70 38.24
CA GLU A 269 -59.98 -52.07 39.39
C GLU A 269 -61.49 -51.96 39.08
N ALA A 270 -61.90 -50.89 38.39
CA ALA A 270 -63.29 -50.67 38.00
C ALA A 270 -63.79 -51.73 37.00
N VAL A 271 -62.94 -52.19 36.08
CA VAL A 271 -63.24 -53.32 35.18
C VAL A 271 -63.41 -54.62 35.98
N ALA A 272 -62.51 -54.91 36.92
CA ALA A 272 -62.59 -56.11 37.75
C ALA A 272 -63.87 -56.13 38.62
N MET A 273 -64.26 -54.98 39.18
CA MET A 273 -65.50 -54.82 39.94
C MET A 273 -66.74 -55.03 39.06
N SER A 274 -66.73 -54.48 37.84
CA SER A 274 -67.83 -54.64 36.88
C SER A 274 -67.99 -56.09 36.44
N ASP A 275 -66.88 -56.81 36.22
CA ASP A 275 -66.90 -58.25 35.91
C ASP A 275 -67.50 -59.08 37.06
N ALA A 276 -67.13 -58.78 38.31
CA ALA A 276 -67.72 -59.41 39.48
C ALA A 276 -69.23 -59.15 39.59
N LEU A 277 -69.68 -57.91 39.31
CA LEU A 277 -71.09 -57.55 39.30
C LEU A 277 -71.86 -58.29 38.20
N SER A 278 -71.27 -58.46 37.01
CA SER A 278 -71.85 -59.24 35.91
C SER A 278 -72.07 -60.70 36.32
N ARG A 279 -71.06 -61.32 36.95
CA ARG A 279 -71.17 -62.70 37.47
C ARG A 279 -72.23 -62.84 38.56
N HIS A 280 -72.34 -61.86 39.46
CA HIS A 280 -73.41 -61.84 40.47
C HIS A 280 -74.80 -61.70 39.83
N ALA A 281 -74.95 -60.85 38.82
CA ALA A 281 -76.20 -60.68 38.10
C ALA A 281 -76.62 -61.97 37.36
N GLU A 282 -75.70 -62.66 36.71
CA GLU A 282 -75.94 -63.99 36.09
C GLU A 282 -76.38 -65.04 37.12
N SER A 283 -75.75 -65.05 38.30
CA SER A 283 -76.16 -65.95 39.39
C SER A 283 -77.58 -65.65 39.89
N ILE A 284 -77.96 -64.37 40.00
CA ILE A 284 -79.32 -63.98 40.39
C ILE A 284 -80.32 -64.38 39.31
N GLU A 285 -79.99 -64.20 38.04
CA GLU A 285 -80.83 -64.62 36.91
C GLU A 285 -81.12 -66.13 36.94
N SER A 286 -80.10 -66.96 37.25
CA SER A 286 -80.29 -68.39 37.46
C SER A 286 -81.25 -68.71 38.62
N ILE A 287 -81.19 -67.95 39.72
CA ILE A 287 -82.09 -68.12 40.87
C ILE A 287 -83.53 -67.71 40.51
N LEU A 288 -83.70 -66.60 39.79
CA LEU A 288 -85.00 -66.14 39.31
C LEU A 288 -85.65 -67.15 38.36
N GLY A 289 -84.85 -67.78 37.49
CA GLY A 289 -85.30 -68.89 36.64
C GLY A 289 -85.91 -70.04 37.46
N LEU A 290 -85.24 -70.46 38.53
CA LEU A 290 -85.74 -71.49 39.44
C LEU A 290 -87.01 -71.05 40.18
N ILE A 291 -87.06 -69.80 40.68
CA ILE A 291 -88.25 -69.26 41.35
C ILE A 291 -89.45 -69.24 40.40
N ARG A 292 -89.22 -68.84 39.14
CA ARG A 292 -90.26 -68.83 38.10
C ARG A 292 -90.78 -70.24 37.82
N GLU A 293 -89.89 -71.23 37.78
CA GLU A 293 -90.27 -72.63 37.63
C GLU A 293 -91.11 -73.12 38.83
N ILE A 294 -90.67 -72.82 40.06
CA ILE A 294 -91.41 -73.15 41.29
C ILE A 294 -92.78 -72.48 41.31
N ALA A 295 -92.89 -71.21 40.93
CA ALA A 295 -94.15 -70.49 40.84
C ALA A 295 -95.08 -71.12 39.78
N GLY A 296 -94.53 -71.53 38.64
CA GLY A 296 -95.25 -72.27 37.60
C GLY A 296 -95.78 -73.62 38.09
N GLN A 297 -94.93 -74.40 38.76
CA GLN A 297 -95.33 -75.68 39.39
C GLN A 297 -96.38 -75.46 40.48
N THR A 298 -96.24 -74.42 41.30
CA THR A 298 -97.20 -74.08 42.37
C THR A 298 -98.56 -73.67 41.79
N ASN A 299 -98.57 -72.90 40.70
CA ASN A 299 -99.78 -72.53 39.98
C ASN A 299 -100.48 -73.76 39.37
N LEU A 300 -99.72 -74.73 38.85
CA LEU A 300 -100.26 -76.01 38.36
C LEU A 300 -100.83 -76.88 39.50
N LEU A 301 -100.13 -76.98 40.63
CA LEU A 301 -100.62 -77.66 41.83
C LEU A 301 -101.90 -77.03 42.35
N ALA A 302 -101.94 -75.71 42.43
CA ALA A 302 -103.11 -74.95 42.86
C ALA A 302 -104.29 -75.15 41.89
N LEU A 303 -104.03 -75.16 40.58
CA LEU A 303 -105.05 -75.46 39.57
C LEU A 303 -105.64 -76.86 39.74
N ASN A 304 -104.79 -77.87 39.94
CA ASN A 304 -105.22 -79.25 40.21
C ASN A 304 -106.06 -79.32 41.51
N ALA A 305 -105.65 -78.59 42.55
CA ALA A 305 -106.41 -78.49 43.79
C ALA A 305 -107.77 -77.78 43.61
N THR A 306 -107.86 -76.74 42.77
CA THR A 306 -109.12 -76.08 42.42
C THR A 306 -110.05 -77.03 41.67
N ILE A 307 -109.52 -77.84 40.74
CA ILE A 307 -110.28 -78.86 40.01
C ILE A 307 -110.85 -79.90 40.97
N GLU A 308 -110.03 -80.43 41.89
CA GLU A 308 -110.47 -81.45 42.85
C GLU A 308 -111.46 -80.87 43.88
N ALA A 309 -111.28 -79.61 44.29
CA ALA A 309 -112.23 -78.91 45.15
C ALA A 309 -113.59 -78.69 44.47
N ALA A 310 -113.61 -78.38 43.17
CA ALA A 310 -114.84 -78.29 42.38
C ALA A 310 -115.52 -79.67 42.24
N ARG A 311 -114.73 -80.74 42.16
CA ARG A 311 -115.20 -82.14 42.08
C ARG A 311 -115.85 -82.62 43.38
N ALA A 312 -115.39 -82.13 44.53
CA ALA A 312 -115.95 -82.43 45.85
C ALA A 312 -117.25 -81.68 46.19
N GLY A 313 -117.75 -80.79 45.32
CA GLY A 313 -119.02 -80.08 45.52
C GLY A 313 -119.03 -79.17 46.75
N GLU A 314 -120.13 -79.15 47.53
CA GLU A 314 -120.28 -78.28 48.71
C GLU A 314 -119.24 -78.57 49.81
N SER A 315 -118.74 -79.81 49.91
CA SER A 315 -117.71 -80.20 50.90
C SER A 315 -116.32 -79.65 50.56
N GLY A 316 -116.06 -79.25 49.30
CA GLY A 316 -114.78 -78.75 48.82
C GLY A 316 -114.61 -77.22 48.90
N ARG A 317 -115.65 -76.48 49.32
CA ARG A 317 -115.71 -75.00 49.24
C ARG A 317 -114.54 -74.29 49.94
N GLY A 318 -114.18 -74.75 51.15
CA GLY A 318 -113.03 -74.19 51.88
C GLY A 318 -111.68 -74.48 51.21
N PHE A 319 -111.54 -75.67 50.60
CA PHE A 319 -110.35 -76.06 49.85
C PHE A 319 -110.23 -75.29 48.53
N ALA A 320 -111.34 -74.97 47.88
CA ALA A 320 -111.39 -74.15 46.67
C ALA A 320 -110.86 -72.73 46.92
N VAL A 321 -111.21 -72.11 48.07
CA VAL A 321 -110.71 -70.78 48.44
C VAL A 321 -109.20 -70.80 48.64
N VAL A 322 -108.69 -71.79 49.39
CA VAL A 322 -107.23 -71.93 49.60
C VAL A 322 -106.50 -72.19 48.28
N ALA A 323 -107.02 -73.07 47.42
CA ALA A 323 -106.43 -73.34 46.11
C ALA A 323 -106.40 -72.09 45.22
N GLN A 324 -107.45 -71.26 45.24
CA GLN A 324 -107.49 -70.00 44.50
C GLN A 324 -106.51 -68.97 45.06
N GLU A 325 -106.34 -68.90 46.38
CA GLU A 325 -105.37 -68.01 47.04
C GLU A 325 -103.93 -68.41 46.70
N VAL A 326 -103.61 -69.71 46.75
CA VAL A 326 -102.30 -70.25 46.33
C VAL A 326 -102.05 -69.98 44.85
N LYS A 327 -103.07 -70.13 44.00
CA LYS A 327 -102.98 -69.81 42.56
C LYS A 327 -102.71 -68.32 42.35
N SER A 328 -103.37 -67.44 43.09
CA SER A 328 -103.14 -65.99 43.04
C SER A 328 -101.71 -65.64 43.46
N LEU A 329 -101.27 -66.17 44.61
CA LEU A 329 -99.93 -65.97 45.15
C LEU A 329 -98.84 -66.48 44.21
N ALA A 330 -99.05 -67.62 43.55
CA ALA A 330 -98.12 -68.14 42.55
C ALA A 330 -98.01 -67.23 41.31
N ASN A 331 -99.13 -66.67 40.83
CA ASN A 331 -99.12 -65.70 39.73
C ASN A 331 -98.47 -64.37 40.12
N GLU A 332 -98.71 -63.90 41.34
CA GLU A 332 -98.05 -62.71 41.88
C GLU A 332 -96.54 -62.92 42.02
N THR A 333 -96.12 -64.10 42.50
CA THR A 333 -94.72 -64.51 42.58
C THR A 333 -94.07 -64.52 41.20
N ALA A 334 -94.73 -65.09 40.19
CA ALA A 334 -94.22 -65.12 38.83
C ALA A 334 -94.04 -63.70 38.24
N ARG A 335 -95.02 -62.81 38.43
CA ARG A 335 -94.92 -61.41 37.99
C ARG A 335 -93.80 -60.66 38.70
N ALA A 336 -93.70 -60.78 40.02
CA ALA A 336 -92.62 -60.17 40.78
C ALA A 336 -91.24 -60.69 40.34
N THR A 337 -91.15 -61.98 40.01
CA THR A 337 -89.91 -62.59 39.47
C THR A 337 -89.56 -62.03 38.09
N ASP A 338 -90.53 -61.85 37.20
CA ASP A 338 -90.33 -61.22 35.88
C ASP A 338 -89.91 -59.74 36.01
N ASP A 339 -90.50 -58.99 36.94
CA ASP A 339 -90.09 -57.60 37.23
C ASP A 339 -88.65 -57.52 37.75
N ILE A 340 -88.25 -58.42 38.65
CA ILE A 340 -86.86 -58.49 39.15
C ILE A 340 -85.92 -58.90 38.01
N ALA A 341 -86.31 -59.85 37.14
CA ALA A 341 -85.50 -60.25 35.99
C ALA A 341 -85.26 -59.08 35.03
N GLY A 342 -86.28 -58.24 34.79
CA GLY A 342 -86.14 -57.00 34.04
C GLY A 342 -85.11 -56.03 34.66
N LYS A 343 -85.12 -55.88 35.99
CA LYS A 343 -84.12 -55.06 36.70
C LYS A 343 -82.71 -55.65 36.62
N ILE A 344 -82.55 -56.96 36.73
CA ILE A 344 -81.25 -57.63 36.59
C ILE A 344 -80.69 -57.45 35.17
N THR A 345 -81.55 -57.56 34.14
CA THR A 345 -81.15 -57.29 32.75
C THR A 345 -80.64 -55.86 32.57
N ALA A 346 -81.33 -54.88 33.16
CA ALA A 346 -80.90 -53.48 33.14
C ALA A 346 -79.55 -53.28 33.86
N ILE A 347 -79.32 -53.96 34.99
CA ILE A 347 -78.03 -53.94 35.71
C ILE A 347 -76.91 -54.54 34.83
N GLN A 348 -77.14 -55.68 34.18
CA GLN A 348 -76.15 -56.28 33.27
C GLN A 348 -75.81 -55.33 32.10
N GLN A 349 -76.82 -54.70 31.49
CA GLN A 349 -76.60 -53.73 30.40
C GLN A 349 -75.79 -52.52 30.88
N ALA A 350 -76.13 -51.95 32.03
CA ALA A 350 -75.37 -50.84 32.62
C ALA A 350 -73.92 -51.25 32.94
N THR A 351 -73.71 -52.48 33.43
CA THR A 351 -72.40 -53.04 33.72
C THR A 351 -71.55 -53.19 32.45
N ARG A 352 -72.11 -53.74 31.37
CA ARG A 352 -71.42 -53.82 30.07
C ARG A 352 -71.06 -52.44 29.51
N GLY A 353 -71.96 -51.47 29.66
CA GLY A 353 -71.69 -50.08 29.31
C GLY A 353 -70.51 -49.48 30.10
N SER A 354 -70.44 -49.77 31.40
CA SER A 354 -69.34 -49.32 32.27
C SER A 354 -68.00 -49.96 31.90
N VAL A 355 -67.98 -51.27 31.56
CA VAL A 355 -66.78 -51.95 31.06
C VAL A 355 -66.28 -51.31 29.76
N ALA A 356 -67.16 -51.07 28.79
CA ALA A 356 -66.79 -50.45 27.52
C ALA A 356 -66.23 -49.02 27.72
N ALA A 357 -66.84 -48.24 28.61
CA ALA A 357 -66.34 -46.91 28.96
C ALA A 357 -64.94 -46.97 29.60
N ASN A 358 -64.70 -47.91 30.53
CA ASN A 358 -63.39 -48.09 31.16
C ASN A 358 -62.32 -48.58 30.17
N GLN A 359 -62.67 -49.43 29.21
CA GLN A 359 -61.75 -49.83 28.14
C GLN A 359 -61.35 -48.63 27.28
N SER A 360 -62.29 -47.74 26.94
CA SER A 360 -61.98 -46.49 26.24
C SER A 360 -61.06 -45.59 27.07
N ILE A 361 -61.29 -45.50 28.39
CA ILE A 361 -60.42 -44.74 29.31
C ILE A 361 -59.00 -45.32 29.33
N GLN A 362 -58.85 -46.64 29.40
CA GLN A 362 -57.53 -47.29 29.32
C GLN A 362 -56.81 -46.97 28.01
N GLN A 363 -57.51 -46.97 26.87
CA GLN A 363 -56.93 -46.60 25.59
C GLN A 363 -56.45 -45.13 25.58
N THR A 364 -57.26 -44.20 26.07
CA THR A 364 -56.86 -42.79 26.22
C THR A 364 -55.62 -42.65 27.13
N ILE A 365 -55.54 -43.44 28.21
CA ILE A 365 -54.38 -43.42 29.12
C ILE A 365 -53.10 -43.89 28.43
N ILE A 366 -53.18 -44.95 27.62
CA ILE A 366 -52.04 -45.42 26.81
C ILE A 366 -51.56 -44.32 25.85
N GLU A 367 -52.49 -43.61 25.20
CA GLU A 367 -52.16 -42.48 24.33
C GLU A 367 -51.47 -41.34 25.09
N VAL A 368 -51.94 -41.03 26.31
CA VAL A 368 -51.31 -40.03 27.20
C VAL A 368 -49.90 -40.45 27.58
N GLN A 369 -49.67 -41.72 27.93
CA GLN A 369 -48.34 -42.24 28.27
C GLN A 369 -47.38 -42.18 27.07
N GLN A 370 -47.85 -42.54 25.87
CA GLN A 370 -47.05 -42.40 24.64
C GLN A 370 -46.73 -40.94 24.32
N SER A 371 -47.67 -40.03 24.55
CA SER A 371 -47.44 -38.60 24.37
C SER A 371 -46.40 -38.06 25.36
N ALA A 372 -46.50 -38.45 26.63
CA ALA A 372 -45.52 -38.08 27.65
C ALA A 372 -44.11 -38.55 27.28
N GLN A 373 -43.96 -39.78 26.75
CA GLN A 373 -42.66 -40.26 26.27
C GLN A 373 -42.10 -39.41 25.12
N ARG A 374 -42.92 -39.11 24.10
CA ARG A 374 -42.48 -38.25 22.99
C ARG A 374 -42.06 -36.86 23.45
N ILE A 375 -42.76 -36.30 24.44
CA ILE A 375 -42.40 -34.99 25.01
C ILE A 375 -41.07 -35.10 25.75
N ARG A 376 -40.82 -36.16 26.52
CA ARG A 376 -39.50 -36.40 27.17
C ARG A 376 -38.37 -36.44 26.15
N ASP A 377 -38.52 -37.24 25.09
CA ASP A 377 -37.50 -37.35 24.04
C ASP A 377 -37.24 -35.98 23.36
N ALA A 378 -38.29 -35.18 23.15
CA ALA A 378 -38.18 -33.84 22.61
C ALA A 378 -37.49 -32.86 23.58
N MET A 379 -37.76 -32.96 24.88
CA MET A 379 -37.07 -32.17 25.91
C MET A 379 -35.58 -32.50 25.99
N ASP A 380 -35.21 -33.77 25.87
CA ASP A 380 -33.79 -34.19 25.83
C ASP A 380 -33.05 -33.60 24.62
N ALA A 381 -33.69 -33.66 23.44
CA ALA A 381 -33.15 -33.05 22.23
C ALA A 381 -33.03 -31.52 22.33
N GLN A 382 -34.02 -30.87 22.94
CA GLN A 382 -33.97 -29.42 23.21
C GLN A 382 -32.85 -29.07 24.18
N ALA A 383 -32.67 -29.82 25.27
CA ALA A 383 -31.59 -29.58 26.23
C ALA A 383 -30.22 -29.64 25.54
N GLN A 384 -29.98 -30.67 24.71
CA GLN A 384 -28.74 -30.80 23.95
C GLN A 384 -28.52 -29.63 22.97
N THR A 385 -29.60 -29.16 22.33
CA THR A 385 -29.57 -28.01 21.42
C THR A 385 -29.19 -26.74 22.17
N VAL A 386 -29.81 -26.49 23.34
CA VAL A 386 -29.50 -25.32 24.16
C VAL A 386 -28.06 -25.36 24.68
N THR A 387 -27.55 -26.52 25.09
CA THR A 387 -26.12 -26.67 25.45
C THR A 387 -25.19 -26.30 24.30
N SER A 388 -25.54 -26.69 23.07
CA SER A 388 -24.77 -26.35 21.88
C SER A 388 -24.83 -24.85 21.56
N ILE A 389 -25.99 -24.21 21.79
CA ILE A 389 -26.15 -22.75 21.69
C ILE A 389 -25.26 -22.04 22.71
N THR A 390 -25.25 -22.49 23.97
CA THR A 390 -24.39 -21.91 25.02
C THR A 390 -22.91 -21.96 24.63
N ALA A 391 -22.45 -23.09 24.09
CA ALA A 391 -21.06 -23.21 23.62
C ALA A 391 -20.75 -22.23 22.48
N ALA A 392 -21.65 -22.06 21.51
CA ALA A 392 -21.49 -21.10 20.41
C ALA A 392 -21.51 -19.65 20.90
N VAL A 393 -22.32 -19.34 21.91
CA VAL A 393 -22.39 -18.03 22.56
C VAL A 393 -21.06 -17.70 23.25
N ASP A 394 -20.49 -18.64 24.02
CA ASP A 394 -19.19 -18.47 24.68
C ASP A 394 -18.06 -18.26 23.67
N GLU A 395 -18.03 -19.06 22.60
CA GLU A 395 -17.03 -18.90 21.53
C GLU A 395 -17.13 -17.52 20.86
N THR A 396 -18.35 -17.07 20.58
CA THR A 396 -18.59 -15.75 19.97
C THR A 396 -18.20 -14.61 20.93
N ALA A 397 -18.45 -14.75 22.23
CA ALA A 397 -18.02 -13.80 23.23
C ALA A 397 -16.49 -13.69 23.31
N LEU A 398 -15.78 -14.82 23.30
CA LEU A 398 -14.32 -14.85 23.26
C LEU A 398 -13.76 -14.22 21.98
N ALA A 399 -14.42 -14.46 20.84
CA ALA A 399 -14.04 -13.82 19.57
C ALA A 399 -14.20 -12.30 19.62
N ALA A 400 -15.27 -11.79 20.24
CA ALA A 400 -15.49 -10.35 20.44
C ALA A 400 -14.43 -9.72 21.36
N ASP A 401 -14.01 -10.40 22.42
CA ASP A 401 -12.93 -9.94 23.31
C ASP A 401 -11.57 -9.93 22.58
N SER A 402 -11.25 -10.99 21.83
CA SER A 402 -10.04 -11.06 21.02
C SER A 402 -10.01 -9.97 19.94
N MET A 403 -11.16 -9.68 19.33
CA MET A 403 -11.31 -8.60 18.36
C MET A 403 -11.02 -7.24 19.02
N SER A 404 -11.55 -7.00 20.21
CA SER A 404 -11.28 -5.77 20.98
C SER A 404 -9.78 -5.58 21.28
N SER A 405 -9.07 -6.65 21.65
CA SER A 405 -7.62 -6.61 21.85
C SER A 405 -6.86 -6.29 20.55
N THR A 406 -7.22 -6.95 19.45
CA THR A 406 -6.61 -6.73 18.13
C THR A 406 -6.81 -5.28 17.66
N ILE A 407 -8.00 -4.73 17.87
CA ILE A 407 -8.34 -3.36 17.53
C ILE A 407 -7.52 -2.36 18.34
N ALA A 408 -7.28 -2.63 19.62
CA ALA A 408 -6.41 -1.80 20.46
C ALA A 408 -4.98 -1.75 19.90
N SER A 409 -4.43 -2.90 19.47
CA SER A 409 -3.12 -2.96 18.80
C SER A 409 -3.10 -2.17 17.50
N ILE A 410 -4.09 -2.36 16.61
CA ILE A 410 -4.17 -1.62 15.33
C ILE A 410 -4.24 -0.11 15.58
N ARG A 411 -5.01 0.32 16.59
CA ARG A 411 -5.12 1.74 16.95
C ARG A 411 -3.78 2.31 17.42
N ASN A 412 -3.03 1.56 18.22
CA ASN A 412 -1.69 1.95 18.66
C ASN A 412 -0.73 2.05 17.48
N ASP A 413 -0.68 1.04 16.61
CA ASP A 413 0.20 1.01 15.44
C ASP A 413 -0.12 2.14 14.47
N SER A 414 -1.41 2.41 14.24
CA SER A 414 -1.86 3.55 13.43
C SER A 414 -1.43 4.89 14.03
N GLY A 415 -1.44 5.00 15.36
CA GLY A 415 -0.94 6.18 16.08
C GLY A 415 0.57 6.38 15.90
N THR A 416 1.35 5.30 15.98
CA THR A 416 2.79 5.31 15.70
C THR A 416 3.07 5.74 14.27
N VAL A 417 2.38 5.16 13.29
CA VAL A 417 2.52 5.52 11.86
C VAL A 417 2.21 7.00 11.63
N ALA A 418 1.13 7.53 12.22
CA ALA A 418 0.81 8.96 12.10
C ALA A 418 1.91 9.87 12.70
N SER A 419 2.51 9.44 13.82
CA SER A 419 3.64 10.15 14.43
C SER A 419 4.89 10.14 13.54
N GLU A 420 5.25 8.97 12.99
CA GLU A 420 6.38 8.83 12.07
C GLU A 420 6.22 9.68 10.81
N ILE A 421 5.00 9.76 10.27
CA ILE A 421 4.67 10.60 9.11
C ILE A 421 4.82 12.09 9.43
N SER A 422 4.46 12.51 10.65
CA SER A 422 4.68 13.88 11.11
C SER A 422 6.18 14.22 11.15
N VAL A 423 7.01 13.33 11.69
CA VAL A 423 8.47 13.47 11.69
C VAL A 423 9.02 13.53 10.26
N LEU A 424 8.56 12.62 9.39
CA LEU A 424 8.98 12.57 7.99
C LEU A 424 8.64 13.87 7.24
N SER A 425 7.48 14.46 7.52
CA SER A 425 7.05 15.73 6.93
C SER A 425 7.98 16.89 7.35
N GLN A 426 8.45 16.91 8.60
CA GLN A 426 9.44 17.89 9.06
C GLN A 426 10.79 17.70 8.36
N GLU A 427 11.24 16.46 8.17
CA GLU A 427 12.49 16.16 7.48
C GLU A 427 12.42 16.57 5.99
N PHE A 428 11.28 16.42 5.33
CA PHE A 428 11.10 16.94 3.96
C PHE A 428 11.12 18.47 3.90
N SER A 429 10.64 19.18 4.92
CA SER A 429 10.78 20.63 4.98
C SER A 429 12.25 21.04 5.06
N LYS A 430 13.01 20.43 5.99
CA LYS A 430 14.45 20.68 6.15
C LYS A 430 15.26 20.32 4.90
N MET A 431 14.88 19.25 4.20
CA MET A 431 15.52 18.86 2.95
C MET A 431 15.35 19.94 1.87
N GLY A 432 14.17 20.54 1.77
CA GLY A 432 13.91 21.66 0.85
C GLY A 432 14.83 22.86 1.12
N GLU A 433 14.97 23.23 2.40
CA GLU A 433 15.89 24.31 2.81
C GLU A 433 17.35 24.01 2.45
N ARG A 434 17.79 22.75 2.66
CA ARG A 434 19.16 22.32 2.31
C ARG A 434 19.43 22.33 0.81
N LEU A 435 18.46 21.92 0.00
CA LEU A 435 18.57 21.94 -1.47
C LEU A 435 18.69 23.38 -1.98
N GLN A 436 17.90 24.31 -1.44
CA GLN A 436 17.97 25.73 -1.80
C GLN A 436 19.31 26.37 -1.39
N ALA A 437 19.82 26.00 -0.20
CA ALA A 437 21.15 26.44 0.24
C ALA A 437 22.27 25.90 -0.66
N LEU A 438 22.17 24.64 -1.11
CA LEU A 438 23.13 24.04 -2.03
C LEU A 438 23.14 24.75 -3.39
N GLU A 439 21.97 25.05 -3.95
CA GLU A 439 21.86 25.80 -5.21
C GLU A 439 22.52 27.18 -5.11
N THR A 440 22.24 27.89 -4.02
CA THR A 440 22.83 29.22 -3.77
C THR A 440 24.34 29.15 -3.64
N ALA A 441 24.85 28.19 -2.86
CA ALA A 441 26.29 28.00 -2.65
C ALA A 441 27.02 27.59 -3.94
N ALA A 442 26.39 26.76 -4.78
CA ALA A 442 26.94 26.35 -6.07
C ALA A 442 27.03 27.53 -7.05
N SER A 443 25.96 28.35 -7.13
CA SER A 443 25.95 29.56 -7.97
C SER A 443 27.00 30.58 -7.52
N GLU A 444 27.18 30.76 -6.20
CA GLU A 444 28.24 31.62 -5.67
C GLU A 444 29.64 31.07 -6.02
N PHE A 445 29.85 29.77 -5.88
CA PHE A 445 31.10 29.11 -6.25
C PHE A 445 31.42 29.28 -7.74
N SER A 446 30.45 29.04 -8.62
CA SER A 446 30.58 29.22 -10.06
C SER A 446 30.97 30.65 -10.42
N ARG A 447 30.31 31.66 -9.82
CA ARG A 447 30.65 33.07 -10.01
C ARG A 447 32.07 33.43 -9.54
N ARG A 448 32.61 32.74 -8.53
CA ARG A 448 33.98 32.97 -8.02
C ARG A 448 35.05 32.29 -8.86
N VAL A 449 34.70 31.23 -9.59
CA VAL A 449 35.62 30.43 -10.40
C VAL A 449 35.70 30.93 -11.85
N ALA A 450 34.57 31.38 -12.38
CA ALA A 450 34.47 32.17 -13.60
C ALA A 450 35.25 33.48 -13.47
#